data_AF-A0A4J1Z8L3-F1
#
_entry.id   AF-A0A4J1Z8L3-F1
#
_cell.length_a   1.000
_cell.length_b   1.000
_cell.length_c   1.000
_cell.angle_alpha   90.00
_cell.angle_beta   90.00
_cell.angle_gamma   90.00
#
_symmetry.space_group_name_H-M   'P 1'
#
loop_
_entity.id
_entity.type
_entity.pdbx_description
1 polymer ?
#
loop_
_entity_poly.entity_id
_entity_poly.type
_entity_poly.pdbx_seq_one_letter_code
_entity_poly.pdbx_strand_id
1 'polypeptide(L)'
;MDYRGVLGEAKRLRIRVAGMEFFKVDKEKVIEATFDVDAVIKSLEQEEWVSAAASLLKIYDLIDNYRSTLSKMELEYDDTLKALETKTALIEGFIGKQIEKEESNSCREKVRITRRSGENSSIRLQRYLRRKS
;
A
#
# COMPACT_ATOMS: atom_id res chain seq x y z
N MET A 1 -11.76 3.26 -9.38
CA MET A 1 -10.71 4.28 -9.48
C MET A 1 -9.89 3.98 -10.71
N ASP A 2 -9.65 4.98 -11.55
CA ASP A 2 -8.81 4.89 -12.74
C ASP A 2 -7.34 5.17 -12.36
N TYR A 3 -6.45 4.96 -13.32
CA TYR A 3 -5.01 5.12 -13.13
C TYR A 3 -4.62 6.54 -12.67
N ARG A 4 -5.21 7.57 -13.29
CA ARG A 4 -4.97 8.97 -12.91
C ARG A 4 -5.42 9.26 -11.48
N GLY A 5 -6.55 8.70 -11.05
CA GLY A 5 -7.03 8.81 -9.68
C GLY A 5 -6.05 8.21 -8.67
N VAL A 6 -5.46 7.05 -8.96
CA VAL A 6 -4.52 6.38 -8.06
C VAL A 6 -3.20 7.12 -7.96
N LEU A 7 -2.68 7.64 -9.08
CA LEU A 7 -1.48 8.48 -9.06
C LEU A 7 -1.71 9.77 -8.24
N GLY A 8 -2.91 10.34 -8.32
CA GLY A 8 -3.33 11.47 -7.49
C GLY A 8 -3.34 11.11 -5.99
N GLU A 9 -3.84 9.93 -5.63
CA GLU A 9 -3.81 9.46 -4.24
C GLU A 9 -2.39 9.15 -3.74
N ALA A 10 -1.51 8.61 -4.58
CA ALA A 10 -0.10 8.41 -4.22
C ALA A 10 0.63 9.74 -3.93
N LYS A 11 0.37 10.78 -4.74
CA LYS A 11 0.90 12.13 -4.49
C LYS A 11 0.36 12.73 -3.18
N ARG A 12 -0.92 12.49 -2.86
CA ARG A 12 -1.52 12.91 -1.58
C ARG A 12 -0.94 12.12 -0.40
N LEU A 13 -0.68 10.83 -0.58
CA LEU A 13 -0.02 10.00 0.42
C LEU A 13 1.37 10.54 0.74
N ARG A 14 2.14 10.95 -0.27
CA ARG A 14 3.46 11.58 -0.10
C ARG A 14 3.41 12.80 0.81
N ILE A 15 2.46 13.72 0.55
CA ILE A 15 2.28 14.92 1.37
C ILE A 15 1.95 14.56 2.82
N ARG A 16 1.10 13.54 3.03
CA ARG A 16 0.72 13.07 4.36
C ARG A 16 1.90 12.44 5.10
N VAL A 17 2.66 11.57 4.45
CA VAL A 17 3.86 10.93 5.01
C VAL A 17 4.90 12.00 5.36
N ALA A 18 5.20 12.93 4.46
CA ALA A 18 6.15 14.02 4.76
C ALA A 18 5.69 14.86 5.97
N GLY A 19 4.38 15.14 6.08
CA GLY A 19 3.80 15.83 7.24
C GLY A 19 3.88 15.07 8.56
N MET A 20 4.26 13.78 8.56
CA MET A 20 4.45 13.00 9.79
C MET A 20 5.67 13.45 10.59
N GLU A 21 6.55 14.28 10.03
CA GLU A 21 7.71 14.85 10.73
C GLU A 21 7.32 15.71 11.96
N PHE A 22 6.07 16.19 12.00
CA PHE A 22 5.51 16.97 13.10
C PHE A 22 4.80 16.13 14.17
N PHE A 23 4.78 14.80 14.00
CA PHE A 23 4.11 13.86 14.91
C PHE A 23 5.13 13.10 15.76
N LYS A 24 4.65 12.23 16.64
CA LYS A 24 5.45 11.39 17.54
C LYS A 24 6.16 10.25 16.80
N VAL A 25 6.79 10.53 15.67
CA VAL A 25 7.43 9.54 14.80
C VAL A 25 8.88 9.94 14.55
N ASP A 26 9.75 8.93 14.39
CA ASP A 26 11.14 9.15 14.06
C ASP A 26 11.27 9.83 12.68
N LYS A 27 11.99 10.96 12.64
CA LYS A 27 12.21 11.74 11.42
C LYS A 27 12.92 10.94 10.33
N GLU A 28 13.87 10.07 10.70
CA GLU A 28 14.59 9.25 9.71
C GLU A 28 13.61 8.29 9.03
N LYS A 29 12.71 7.68 9.80
CA LYS A 29 11.65 6.81 9.26
C LYS A 29 10.66 7.56 8.36
N VAL A 30 10.36 8.82 8.68
CA VAL A 30 9.51 9.67 7.82
C VAL A 30 10.21 9.95 6.49
N ILE A 31 11.51 10.23 6.51
CA ILE A 31 12.32 10.44 5.31
C ILE A 31 12.36 9.17 4.45
N GLU A 32 12.67 8.02 5.06
CA GLU A 32 12.70 6.72 4.38
C GLU A 32 11.35 6.40 3.72
N ALA A 33 10.26 6.53 4.47
CA ALA A 33 8.92 6.28 3.92
C ALA A 33 8.55 7.27 2.82
N THR A 34 9.01 8.52 2.88
CA THR A 34 8.80 9.49 1.80
C THR A 34 9.50 9.03 0.52
N PHE A 35 10.72 8.51 0.62
CA PHE A 35 11.41 7.89 -0.53
C PHE A 35 10.67 6.65 -1.05
N ASP A 36 10.14 5.81 -0.16
CA ASP A 36 9.35 4.65 -0.59
C ASP A 36 8.04 5.06 -1.29
N VAL A 37 7.38 6.14 -0.87
CA VAL A 37 6.23 6.71 -1.61
C VAL A 37 6.67 7.22 -2.98
N ASP A 38 7.81 7.89 -3.08
CA ASP A 38 8.35 8.34 -4.37
C ASP A 38 8.66 7.15 -5.30
N ALA A 39 9.14 6.03 -4.75
CA ALA A 39 9.32 4.78 -5.49
C ALA A 39 7.97 4.19 -5.95
N VAL A 40 6.93 4.20 -5.11
CA VAL A 40 5.56 3.79 -5.51
C VAL A 40 5.07 4.65 -6.68
N ILE A 41 5.21 5.98 -6.59
CA ILE A 41 4.77 6.90 -7.66
C ILE A 41 5.50 6.58 -8.97
N LYS A 42 6.82 6.43 -8.92
CA LYS A 42 7.64 6.11 -10.10
C LYS A 42 7.25 4.77 -10.71
N SER A 43 7.07 3.73 -9.89
CA SER A 43 6.66 2.42 -10.38
C SER A 43 5.25 2.43 -10.95
N LEU A 44 4.32 3.20 -10.37
CA LEU A 44 2.99 3.41 -10.97
C LEU A 44 3.11 4.09 -12.35
N GLU A 45 3.95 5.12 -12.47
CA GLU A 45 4.24 5.82 -13.74
C GLU A 45 4.80 4.91 -14.83
N GLN A 46 5.54 3.88 -14.44
CA GLN A 46 6.16 2.90 -15.32
C GLN A 46 5.32 1.62 -15.50
N GLU A 47 4.13 1.55 -14.90
CA GLU A 47 3.27 0.36 -14.89
C GLU A 47 3.96 -0.88 -14.26
N GLU A 48 4.95 -0.68 -13.39
CA GLU A 48 5.66 -1.74 -12.67
C GLU A 48 4.91 -2.13 -11.37
N TRP A 49 3.82 -2.88 -11.48
CA TRP A 49 2.91 -3.14 -10.36
C TRP A 49 3.57 -3.89 -9.19
N VAL A 50 4.46 -4.84 -9.47
CA VAL A 50 5.16 -5.62 -8.43
C VAL A 50 6.13 -4.73 -7.65
N SER A 51 6.90 -3.88 -8.36
CA SER A 51 7.79 -2.89 -7.75
C SER A 51 7.00 -1.88 -6.90
N ALA A 52 5.84 -1.44 -7.39
CA ALA A 52 4.94 -0.55 -6.67
C ALA A 52 4.40 -1.23 -5.39
N ALA A 53 3.98 -2.50 -5.45
CA ALA A 53 3.52 -3.25 -4.28
C ALA A 53 4.62 -3.41 -3.23
N ALA A 54 5.83 -3.77 -3.65
CA ALA A 54 6.97 -3.95 -2.75
C ALA A 54 7.35 -2.66 -2.01
N SER A 55 7.31 -1.52 -2.72
CA SER A 55 7.60 -0.21 -2.11
C SER A 55 6.46 0.24 -1.19
N LEU A 56 5.20 -0.04 -1.57
CA LEU A 56 4.03 0.29 -0.76
C LEU A 56 4.03 -0.45 0.59
N LEU A 57 4.53 -1.69 0.62
CA LEU A 57 4.63 -2.48 1.84
C LEU A 57 5.46 -1.80 2.94
N LYS A 58 6.55 -1.13 2.57
CA LYS A 58 7.42 -0.44 3.53
C LYS A 58 6.75 0.76 4.18
N ILE A 59 5.75 1.36 3.52
CA ILE A 59 4.97 2.46 4.08
C ILE A 59 4.08 1.96 5.24
N TYR A 60 3.64 0.69 5.21
CA TYR A 60 2.89 0.12 6.33
C TYR A 60 3.72 0.05 7.62
N ASP A 61 5.03 -0.14 7.54
CA ASP A 61 5.90 -0.14 8.73
C ASP A 61 5.87 1.23 9.44
N LEU A 62 5.81 2.33 8.69
CA LEU A 62 5.64 3.67 9.26
C LEU A 62 4.25 3.83 9.89
N ILE A 63 3.21 3.36 9.21
CA ILE A 63 1.81 3.45 9.70
C ILE A 63 1.66 2.66 11.00
N ASP A 64 2.19 1.44 11.06
CA ASP A 64 2.14 0.59 12.26
C ASP A 64 2.95 1.18 13.41
N ASN A 65 4.12 1.76 13.11
CA ASN A 65 4.90 2.49 14.11
C ASN A 65 4.08 3.67 14.66
N TYR A 66 3.53 4.53 13.80
CA TYR A 66 2.72 5.66 14.23
C TYR A 66 1.52 5.21 15.07
N ARG A 67 0.78 4.20 14.60
CA ARG A 67 -0.33 3.58 15.32
C ARG A 67 0.07 3.13 16.73
N SER A 68 1.26 2.55 16.90
CA SER A 68 1.76 2.11 18.21
C SER A 68 2.04 3.24 19.19
N THR A 69 2.24 4.47 18.70
CA THR A 69 2.48 5.67 19.53
C THR A 69 1.19 6.32 20.05
N LEU A 70 0.05 5.95 19.49
CA LEU A 70 -1.25 6.51 19.83
C LEU A 70 -1.93 5.73 20.96
N SER A 71 -2.55 6.46 21.88
CA SER A 71 -3.44 5.88 22.89
C SER A 71 -4.73 5.34 22.25
N LYS A 72 -5.48 4.51 23.00
CA LYS A 72 -6.77 3.97 22.53
C LYS A 72 -7.76 5.05 22.10
N MET A 73 -7.77 6.20 22.79
CA MET A 73 -8.66 7.31 22.48
C MET A 73 -8.21 8.05 21.21
N GLU A 74 -6.91 8.26 21.04
CA GLU A 74 -6.35 8.86 19.82
C GLU A 74 -6.62 7.97 18.60
N LEU A 75 -6.46 6.65 18.70
CA LEU A 75 -6.71 5.70 17.61
C LEU A 75 -8.12 5.81 17.00
N GLU A 76 -9.13 6.15 17.79
CA GLU A 76 -10.52 6.23 17.31
C GLU A 76 -10.76 7.49 16.46
N TYR A 77 -10.00 8.57 16.72
CA TYR A 77 -10.25 9.90 16.14
C TYR A 77 -9.06 10.49 15.37
N ASP A 78 -7.96 9.74 15.22
CA ASP A 78 -6.78 10.23 14.48
C ASP A 78 -7.04 10.24 12.97
N ASP A 79 -7.37 11.42 12.45
CA ASP A 79 -7.63 11.64 11.03
C ASP A 79 -6.40 11.40 10.16
N THR A 80 -5.18 11.58 10.69
CA THR A 80 -3.93 11.35 9.96
C THR A 80 -3.75 9.87 9.71
N LEU A 81 -3.88 9.02 10.74
CA LEU A 81 -3.80 7.57 10.66
C LEU A 81 -4.86 7.04 9.68
N LYS A 82 -6.12 7.47 9.83
CA LYS A 82 -7.20 7.09 8.92
C LYS A 82 -6.90 7.47 7.47
N ALA A 83 -6.37 8.66 7.25
CA ALA A 83 -6.01 9.12 5.90
C ALA A 83 -4.85 8.30 5.31
N LEU A 84 -3.83 7.96 6.10
CA LEU A 84 -2.73 7.11 5.68
C LEU A 84 -3.24 5.71 5.31
N GLU A 85 -3.95 5.04 6.22
CA GLU A 85 -4.49 3.69 6.00
C GLU A 85 -5.42 3.65 4.76
N THR A 86 -6.32 4.62 4.64
CA THR A 86 -7.27 4.68 3.51
C THR A 86 -6.56 4.86 2.18
N LYS A 87 -5.57 5.76 2.11
CA LYS A 87 -4.84 6.02 0.85
C LYS A 87 -3.98 4.85 0.44
N THR A 88 -3.24 4.28 1.39
CA THR A 88 -2.38 3.11 1.14
C THR A 88 -3.22 1.93 0.67
N ALA A 89 -4.37 1.65 1.31
CA ALA A 89 -5.28 0.59 0.89
C ALA A 89 -5.92 0.81 -0.49
N LEU A 90 -6.21 2.07 -0.87
CA LEU A 90 -6.71 2.38 -2.21
C LEU A 90 -5.67 2.08 -3.30
N ILE A 91 -4.41 2.46 -3.05
CA ILE A 91 -3.29 2.19 -3.96
C ILE A 91 -3.04 0.68 -4.05
N GLU A 92 -2.98 -0.01 -2.92
CA GLU A 92 -2.84 -1.47 -2.83
C GLU A 92 -3.93 -2.18 -3.63
N GLY A 93 -5.20 -1.80 -3.41
CA GLY A 93 -6.34 -2.39 -4.09
C GLY A 93 -6.36 -2.15 -5.60
N PHE A 94 -5.75 -1.06 -6.09
CA PHE A 94 -5.55 -0.85 -7.53
C PHE A 94 -4.43 -1.73 -8.07
N ILE A 95 -3.26 -1.73 -7.42
CA ILE A 95 -2.10 -2.52 -7.82
C ILE A 95 -2.47 -4.00 -7.90
N GLY A 96 -3.15 -4.54 -6.87
CA GLY A 96 -3.60 -5.94 -6.86
C GLY A 96 -4.50 -6.29 -8.04
N LYS A 97 -5.38 -5.38 -8.46
CA LYS A 97 -6.23 -5.59 -9.65
C LYS A 97 -5.44 -5.59 -10.95
N GLN A 98 -4.35 -4.83 -11.05
CA GLN A 98 -3.51 -4.85 -12.26
C GLN A 98 -2.69 -6.13 -12.34
N ILE A 99 -2.10 -6.56 -11.22
CA ILE A 99 -1.39 -7.84 -11.13
C ILE A 99 -2.33 -9.00 -11.52
N GLU A 100 -3.54 -9.06 -10.95
CA GLU A 100 -4.52 -10.10 -11.29
C GLU A 100 -4.89 -10.11 -12.79
N LYS A 101 -4.97 -8.93 -13.43
CA LYS A 101 -5.27 -8.82 -14.87
C LYS A 101 -4.10 -9.29 -15.72
N GLU A 102 -2.87 -8.92 -15.39
CA GLU A 102 -1.68 -9.37 -16.11
C GLU A 102 -1.51 -10.87 -16.02
N GLU A 103 -1.68 -11.45 -14.82
CA GLU A 103 -1.64 -12.90 -14.62
C GLU A 103 -2.76 -13.61 -15.41
N SER A 104 -3.97 -13.04 -15.46
CA SER A 104 -5.09 -13.60 -16.22
C SER A 104 -4.89 -13.53 -17.75
N ASN A 105 -4.22 -12.49 -18.24
CA ASN A 105 -3.90 -12.33 -19.66
C ASN A 105 -2.71 -13.18 -20.10
N SER A 106 -1.75 -13.40 -19.20
CA SER A 106 -0.61 -14.30 -19.38
C SER A 106 -1.03 -15.78 -19.34
N CYS A 107 -1.99 -16.14 -18.48
CA CYS A 107 -2.48 -17.51 -18.31
C CYS A 107 -3.76 -17.78 -19.10
N ARG A 108 -3.66 -17.92 -20.44
CA ARG A 108 -4.75 -18.51 -21.24
C ARG A 108 -5.00 -20.00 -20.96
N GLU A 109 -4.17 -20.65 -20.15
CA GLU A 109 -4.40 -22.02 -19.68
C GLU A 109 -4.18 -22.10 -18.16
N LYS A 110 -5.27 -22.00 -17.37
CA LYS A 110 -5.65 -23.04 -16.40
C LYS A 110 -6.83 -22.62 -15.51
N VAL A 111 -7.89 -23.42 -15.67
CA VAL A 111 -8.86 -23.91 -14.67
C VAL A 111 -9.44 -22.86 -13.70
N ARG A 112 -10.73 -22.56 -13.90
CA ARG A 112 -11.64 -21.93 -12.92
C ARG A 112 -11.46 -22.55 -11.53
N ILE A 113 -10.73 -21.86 -10.64
CA ILE A 113 -10.77 -22.13 -9.21
C ILE A 113 -11.92 -21.31 -8.62
N THR A 114 -12.96 -22.03 -8.23
CA THR A 114 -14.16 -21.50 -7.58
C THR A 114 -13.80 -20.64 -6.37
N ARG A 115 -14.23 -19.37 -6.44
CA ARG A 115 -14.11 -18.32 -5.43
C ARG A 115 -14.91 -18.70 -4.17
N ARG A 116 -14.24 -19.13 -3.10
CA ARG A 116 -14.81 -19.05 -1.74
C ARG A 116 -14.33 -17.74 -1.11
N SER A 117 -15.26 -16.81 -0.94
CA SER A 117 -15.08 -15.58 -0.19
C SER A 117 -14.90 -15.92 1.29
N GLY A 118 -13.83 -15.46 1.93
CA GLY A 118 -13.75 -15.58 3.39
C GLY A 118 -12.42 -15.38 4.09
N GLU A 119 -11.32 -14.98 3.44
CA GLU A 119 -10.07 -14.74 4.18
C GLU A 119 -9.34 -13.46 3.74
N ASN A 120 -8.89 -12.71 4.75
CA ASN A 120 -8.27 -11.39 4.71
C ASN A 120 -7.22 -11.24 3.61
N SER A 121 -7.35 -10.15 2.83
CA SER A 121 -6.47 -9.77 1.73
C SER A 121 -4.98 -9.69 2.12
N SER A 122 -4.68 -9.31 3.36
CA SER A 122 -3.31 -9.23 3.90
C SER A 122 -2.58 -10.58 3.94
N ILE A 123 -3.32 -11.68 4.20
CA ILE A 123 -2.75 -13.03 4.27
C ILE A 123 -2.37 -13.54 2.87
N ARG A 124 -3.10 -13.09 1.84
CA ARG A 124 -2.86 -13.52 0.45
C ARG A 124 -1.55 -12.98 -0.11
N LEU A 125 -1.24 -11.71 0.13
CA LEU A 125 0.02 -11.09 -0.31
C LEU A 125 1.23 -11.69 0.43
N GLN A 126 1.12 -11.90 1.74
CA GLN A 126 2.18 -12.54 2.53
C GLN A 126 2.46 -13.99 2.09
N ARG A 127 1.42 -14.79 1.78
CA ARG A 127 1.62 -16.15 1.26
C ARG A 127 2.26 -16.17 -0.13
N TYR A 128 1.95 -15.19 -0.97
CA TYR A 128 2.52 -15.09 -2.32
C TYR A 128 4.04 -14.81 -2.27
N LEU A 129 4.46 -13.87 -1.43
CA LEU A 129 5.88 -13.51 -1.29
C LEU A 129 6.72 -14.66 -0.69
N ARG A 130 6.18 -15.41 0.28
CA ARG A 130 6.86 -16.58 0.88
C ARG A 130 7.09 -17.75 -0.07
N ARG A 131 6.39 -17.86 -1.20
CA ARG A 131 6.57 -18.95 -2.16
C ARG A 131 7.66 -18.67 -3.20
N LYS A 132 8.19 -17.45 -3.25
CA LYS A 132 9.24 -17.03 -4.19
C LYS A 132 10.63 -16.83 -3.55
N SER A 133 10.77 -16.98 -2.23
CA SER A 133 12.07 -17.12 -1.53
C SER A 133 12.46 -18.57 -1.41
#